data_AF-A0A950LG86-F1
#
_entry.id   AF-A0A950LG86-F1
#
_cell.length_a   1.000
_cell.length_b   1.000
_cell.length_c   1.000
_cell.angle_alpha   90.00
_cell.angle_beta   90.00
_cell.angle_gamma   90.00
#
_symmetry.space_group_name_H-M   'P 1'
#
loop_
_entity.id
_entity.type
_entity.pdbx_description
1 polymer ?
#
loop_
_entity_poly.entity_id
_entity_poly.type
_entity_poly.pdbx_seq_one_letter_code
_entity_poly.pdbx_strand_id
1 'polypeptide(L)'
;MPILAKSLAFPLVALLVAAPGEPSPASGDVSAAVLSTLARRFADDAPLVRGLVIKRDRRMAGFVACGEVGAMPAARYQRFFITVPGGLAVLESDDPDLLARYWELNDC
;
A
#
# COMPACT_ATOMS: atom_id res chain seq x y z
N MET A 1 -23.99 40.24 47.62
CA MET A 1 -23.25 39.01 47.27
C MET A 1 -23.77 38.54 45.92
N PRO A 2 -22.91 38.43 44.88
CA PRO A 2 -23.34 38.38 43.48
C PRO A 2 -23.69 36.97 42.99
N ILE A 3 -24.46 36.99 41.91
CA ILE A 3 -25.13 35.90 41.21
C ILE A 3 -24.11 35.06 40.43
N LEU A 4 -24.08 33.74 40.67
CA LEU A 4 -23.18 32.79 40.02
C LEU A 4 -23.74 32.42 38.63
N ALA A 5 -23.19 33.03 37.58
CA ALA A 5 -23.48 32.66 36.19
C ALA A 5 -22.89 31.28 35.88
N LYS A 6 -23.77 30.29 35.66
CA LYS A 6 -23.41 28.93 35.29
C LYS A 6 -23.39 28.84 33.75
N SER A 7 -22.23 29.07 33.15
CA SER A 7 -22.02 28.90 31.71
C SER A 7 -22.20 27.43 31.34
N LEU A 8 -23.32 27.12 30.69
CA LEU A 8 -23.60 25.81 30.08
C LEU A 8 -22.75 25.69 28.81
N ALA A 9 -21.61 25.02 28.93
CA ALA A 9 -20.81 24.60 27.79
C ALA A 9 -21.59 23.53 26.99
N PHE A 10 -22.04 23.90 25.80
CA PHE A 10 -22.59 22.95 24.83
C PHE A 10 -21.49 22.01 24.35
N PRO A 11 -21.63 20.68 24.45
CA PRO A 11 -20.70 19.77 23.81
C PRO A 11 -20.92 19.83 22.30
N LEU A 12 -19.89 20.29 21.57
CA LEU A 12 -19.81 20.15 20.11
C LEU A 12 -19.86 18.64 19.79
N VAL A 13 -21.00 18.16 19.31
CA VAL A 13 -21.10 16.82 18.73
C VAL A 13 -20.41 16.86 17.37
N ALA A 14 -19.14 16.48 17.34
CA ALA A 14 -18.40 16.27 16.11
C ALA A 14 -18.98 15.04 15.40
N LEU A 15 -19.83 15.26 14.41
CA LEU A 15 -20.24 14.22 13.46
C LEU A 15 -19.01 13.85 12.62
N LEU A 16 -18.39 12.71 12.91
CA LEU A 16 -17.41 12.10 12.02
C LEU A 16 -18.14 11.63 10.75
N VAL A 17 -18.09 12.47 9.71
CA VAL A 17 -18.48 12.07 8.37
C VAL A 17 -17.44 11.06 7.90
N ALA A 18 -17.82 9.78 7.84
CA ALA A 18 -17.03 8.79 7.13
C ALA A 18 -16.92 9.24 5.68
N ALA A 19 -15.69 9.57 5.25
CA ALA A 19 -15.42 9.96 3.88
C ALA A 19 -15.91 8.85 2.93
N PRO A 20 -16.66 9.18 1.86
CA PRO A 20 -17.19 8.19 0.95
C PRO A 20 -16.03 7.42 0.31
N GLY A 21 -16.16 6.09 0.33
CA GLY A 21 -15.12 5.14 -0.08
C GLY A 21 -14.48 5.54 -1.41
N GLU A 22 -13.17 5.73 -1.36
CA GLU A 22 -12.35 5.89 -2.56
C GLU A 22 -12.68 4.75 -3.52
N PRO A 23 -12.94 5.04 -4.81
CA PRO A 23 -13.20 4.01 -5.78
C PRO A 23 -12.05 3.01 -5.73
N SER A 24 -12.38 1.73 -5.57
CA SER A 24 -11.39 0.65 -5.63
C SER A 24 -10.59 0.85 -6.92
N PRO A 25 -9.25 1.04 -6.84
CA PRO A 25 -8.46 1.41 -8.00
C PRO A 25 -8.68 0.38 -9.11
N ALA A 26 -8.87 0.84 -10.35
CA ALA A 26 -8.93 -0.09 -11.47
C ALA A 26 -7.59 -0.84 -11.56
N SER A 27 -7.57 -2.06 -12.09
CA SER A 27 -6.32 -2.86 -12.17
C SER A 27 -5.18 -2.13 -12.90
N GLY A 28 -5.50 -1.24 -13.85
CA GLY A 28 -4.54 -0.33 -14.48
C GLY A 28 -3.93 0.68 -13.50
N ASP A 29 -4.75 1.27 -12.64
CA ASP A 29 -4.30 2.20 -11.59
C ASP A 29 -3.42 1.47 -10.55
N VAL A 30 -3.75 0.21 -10.24
CA VAL A 30 -2.94 -0.63 -9.34
C VAL A 30 -1.56 -0.91 -9.93
N SER A 31 -1.50 -1.22 -11.22
CA SER A 31 -0.22 -1.46 -11.92
C SER A 31 0.65 -0.21 -11.90
N ALA A 32 0.07 0.96 -12.19
CA ALA A 32 0.76 2.24 -12.14
C ALA A 32 1.22 2.58 -10.71
N ALA A 33 0.38 2.33 -9.70
CA ALA A 33 0.74 2.52 -8.30
C ALA A 33 1.94 1.64 -7.90
N VAL A 34 1.93 0.36 -8.26
CA VAL A 34 3.03 -0.58 -8.01
C VAL A 34 4.34 -0.10 -8.64
N LEU A 35 4.30 0.27 -9.93
CA LEU A 35 5.49 0.79 -10.63
C LEU A 35 6.00 2.08 -10.00
N SER A 36 5.11 3.00 -9.60
CA SER A 36 5.50 4.23 -8.91
C SER A 36 6.13 3.98 -7.54
N THR A 37 5.69 2.94 -6.83
CA THR A 37 6.23 2.55 -5.53
C THR A 37 7.60 1.91 -5.68
N LEU A 38 7.79 1.09 -6.71
CA LEU A 38 9.10 0.53 -7.05
C LEU A 38 10.07 1.63 -7.49
N ALA A 39 9.68 2.52 -8.41
CA ALA A 39 10.53 3.61 -8.90
C ALA A 39 11.06 4.50 -7.76
N ARG A 40 10.20 4.81 -6.78
CA ARG A 40 10.61 5.55 -5.57
C ARG A 40 11.68 4.83 -4.74
N ARG A 41 11.68 3.49 -4.74
CA ARG A 41 12.68 2.69 -4.02
C ARG A 41 14.00 2.55 -4.77
N PHE A 42 13.95 2.61 -6.10
CA PHE A 42 15.11 2.54 -6.99
C PHE A 42 15.61 3.93 -7.43
N ALA A 43 15.29 4.99 -6.67
CA ALA A 43 15.79 6.35 -6.90
C ALA A 43 15.60 6.87 -8.34
N ASP A 44 14.41 6.69 -8.91
CA ASP A 44 13.99 7.14 -10.25
C ASP A 44 14.63 6.39 -11.45
N ASP A 45 15.44 5.34 -11.21
CA ASP A 45 15.74 4.36 -12.26
C ASP A 45 14.45 3.60 -12.59
N ALA A 46 14.08 3.54 -13.87
CA ALA A 46 12.91 2.80 -14.34
C ALA A 46 13.11 1.30 -14.05
N PRO A 47 12.49 0.76 -12.98
CA PRO A 47 12.83 -0.58 -12.54
C PRO A 47 12.23 -1.59 -13.51
N LEU A 48 13.01 -2.63 -13.83
CA LEU A 48 12.53 -3.70 -14.68
C LEU A 48 11.75 -4.69 -13.83
N VAL A 49 10.47 -4.82 -14.12
CA VAL A 49 9.57 -5.76 -13.44
C VAL A 49 9.37 -7.00 -14.32
N ARG A 50 9.48 -8.18 -13.72
CA ARG A 50 9.20 -9.48 -14.35
C ARG A 50 8.14 -10.22 -13.55
N GLY A 51 7.29 -10.98 -14.26
CA GLY A 51 6.28 -11.82 -13.63
C GLY A 51 5.34 -11.04 -12.72
N LEU A 52 4.97 -9.80 -13.08
CA LEU A 52 4.04 -8.99 -12.29
C LEU A 52 2.69 -9.70 -12.22
N VAL A 53 2.30 -10.08 -11.00
CA VAL A 53 0.99 -10.64 -10.70
C VAL A 53 0.25 -9.69 -9.77
N ILE A 54 -0.94 -9.27 -10.19
CA ILE A 54 -1.82 -8.41 -9.40
C ILE A 54 -3.10 -9.19 -9.09
N LYS A 55 -3.45 -9.27 -7.81
CA LYS A 55 -4.65 -9.98 -7.35
C LYS A 55 -5.41 -9.08 -6.38
N ARG A 56 -6.73 -9.29 -6.28
CA ARG A 56 -7.47 -8.74 -5.14
C ARG A 56 -6.98 -9.41 -3.86
N ASP A 57 -6.74 -8.60 -2.85
CA ASP A 57 -6.43 -9.11 -1.52
C ASP A 57 -7.67 -9.81 -0.97
N ARG A 58 -7.52 -11.05 -0.50
CA ARG A 58 -8.61 -11.83 0.11
C ARG A 58 -8.80 -11.51 1.59
N ARG A 59 -7.77 -10.95 2.24
CA ARG A 59 -7.72 -10.67 3.67
C ARG A 59 -7.91 -9.18 3.97
N MET A 60 -7.52 -8.29 3.06
CA MET A 60 -7.67 -6.84 3.21
C MET A 60 -8.49 -6.22 2.06
N ALA A 61 -9.00 -5.01 2.28
CA ALA A 61 -9.60 -4.23 1.20
C ALA A 61 -8.49 -3.68 0.30
N GLY A 62 -8.43 -4.14 -0.95
CA GLY A 62 -7.47 -3.66 -1.94
C GLY A 62 -6.93 -4.76 -2.85
N PHE A 63 -5.69 -4.55 -3.29
CA PHE A 63 -4.94 -5.41 -4.17
C PHE A 63 -3.57 -5.71 -3.59
N VAL A 64 -3.04 -6.87 -3.96
CA VAL A 64 -1.66 -7.27 -3.74
C VAL A 64 -0.98 -7.41 -5.09
N ALA A 65 0.29 -7.04 -5.13
CA ALA A 65 1.16 -7.20 -6.28
C ALA A 65 2.45 -7.89 -5.87
N CYS A 66 2.84 -8.90 -6.63
CA CYS A 66 4.08 -9.64 -6.43
C CYS A 66 4.77 -9.87 -7.77
N GLY A 67 6.07 -10.13 -7.71
CA GLY A 67 6.90 -10.39 -8.88
C GLY A 67 8.36 -10.16 -8.57
N GLU A 68 9.15 -10.02 -9.61
CA GLU A 68 10.58 -9.75 -9.50
C GLU A 68 10.91 -8.37 -10.04
N VAL A 69 11.84 -7.69 -9.38
CA VAL A 69 12.30 -6.35 -9.76
C VAL A 69 13.81 -6.30 -9.81
N GLY A 70 14.36 -5.59 -10.78
CA GLY A 70 15.79 -5.30 -10.89
C GLY A 70 16.02 -3.90 -11.43
N ALA A 71 17.13 -3.27 -11.06
CA ALA A 71 17.46 -1.91 -11.51
C ALA A 71 17.82 -1.84 -13.01
N MET A 72 18.38 -2.91 -13.58
CA MET A 72 18.87 -2.95 -14.98
C MET A 72 18.74 -4.36 -15.57
N PRO A 73 18.79 -4.55 -16.90
CA PRO A 73 18.54 -5.86 -17.54
C PRO A 73 19.49 -6.98 -17.11
N ALA A 74 20.72 -6.62 -16.73
CA ALA A 74 21.74 -7.53 -16.23
C ALA A 74 21.85 -7.55 -14.69
N ALA A 75 21.00 -6.78 -14.00
CA ALA A 75 20.97 -6.76 -12.54
C ALA A 75 20.37 -8.06 -11.99
N ARG A 76 20.78 -8.42 -10.77
CA ARG A 76 20.13 -9.47 -10.02
C ARG A 76 18.69 -9.04 -9.73
N TYR A 77 17.74 -9.79 -10.26
CA TYR A 77 16.35 -9.63 -9.92
C TYR A 77 16.13 -10.10 -8.48
N GLN A 78 15.26 -9.39 -7.78
CA GLN A 78 14.86 -9.73 -6.43
C GLN A 78 13.34 -9.71 -6.32
N ARG A 79 12.82 -10.55 -5.45
CA ARG A 79 11.39 -10.67 -5.24
C ARG A 79 10.84 -9.43 -4.52
N PHE A 80 9.60 -9.05 -4.81
CA PHE A 80 8.89 -7.99 -4.09
C PHE A 80 7.44 -8.38 -3.78
N PHE A 81 6.86 -7.69 -2.79
CA PHE A 81 5.45 -7.75 -2.45
C PHE A 81 4.95 -6.36 -2.07
N ILE A 82 3.85 -5.92 -2.67
CA ILE A 82 3.27 -4.59 -2.49
C ILE A 82 1.76 -4.74 -2.25
N THR A 83 1.22 -4.01 -1.27
CA THR A 83 -0.24 -3.83 -1.14
C THR A 83 -0.65 -2.52 -1.81
N VAL A 84 -1.90 -2.43 -2.27
CA VAL A 84 -2.47 -1.21 -2.88
C VAL A 84 -3.93 -1.09 -2.46
N PRO A 85 -4.41 0.08 -1.98
CA PRO A 85 -3.68 1.34 -1.82
C PRO A 85 -2.75 1.39 -0.60
N GLY A 86 -2.67 0.32 0.20
CA GLY A 86 -1.82 0.27 1.39
C GLY A 86 -0.35 0.53 1.07
N GLY A 87 0.33 1.42 1.79
CA GLY A 87 1.72 1.80 1.49
C GLY A 87 2.78 0.74 1.79
N LEU A 88 2.42 -0.54 1.97
CA LEU A 88 3.39 -1.58 2.28
C LEU A 88 4.05 -2.05 0.98
N ALA A 89 5.37 -1.92 0.94
CA ALA A 89 6.21 -2.48 -0.10
C ALA A 89 7.41 -3.14 0.56
N VAL A 90 7.56 -4.45 0.36
CA VAL A 90 8.64 -5.27 0.90
C VAL A 90 9.43 -5.84 -0.27
N LEU A 91 10.74 -5.64 -0.24
CA LEU A 91 11.67 -6.27 -1.15
C LEU A 91 12.44 -7.38 -0.45
N GLU A 92 12.96 -8.35 -1.21
CA GLU A 92 13.75 -9.46 -0.67
C GLU A 92 15.00 -8.98 0.08
N SER A 93 15.57 -7.85 -0.33
CA SER A 93 16.69 -7.19 0.35
C SER A 93 16.32 -6.57 1.70
N ASP A 94 15.05 -6.25 1.92
CA ASP A 94 14.59 -5.60 3.16
C ASP A 94 14.36 -6.65 4.25
N ASP A 95 13.62 -7.70 3.92
CA ASP A 95 13.31 -8.82 4.82
C ASP A 95 12.87 -10.06 4.02
N PRO A 96 13.78 -11.04 3.81
CA PRO A 96 13.48 -12.21 2.98
C PRO A 96 12.46 -13.16 3.63
N ASP A 97 12.42 -13.24 4.96
CA ASP A 97 11.50 -14.11 5.70
C ASP A 97 10.07 -13.56 5.68
N LEU A 98 9.94 -12.25 5.87
CA LEU A 98 8.66 -11.56 5.76
C LEU A 98 8.09 -11.65 4.35
N LEU A 99 8.95 -11.46 3.34
CA LEU A 99 8.56 -11.58 1.95
C LEU A 99 8.06 -12.99 1.62
N ALA A 100 8.80 -14.03 2.03
CA ALA A 100 8.42 -15.42 1.80
C ALA A 100 7.04 -15.73 2.38
N ARG A 101 6.74 -15.25 3.60
CA ARG A 101 5.43 -15.39 4.22
C ARG A 101 4.33 -14.71 3.42
N TYR A 102 4.54 -13.47 2.97
CA TYR A 102 3.52 -12.77 2.18
C TYR A 102 3.27 -13.43 0.82
N TRP A 103 4.32 -13.99 0.21
CA TRP A 103 4.19 -14.74 -1.03
C TRP A 103 3.35 -16.00 -0.86
N GLU A 104 3.72 -16.84 0.11
CA GLU A 104 2.97 -18.06 0.45
C GLU A 104 1.50 -17.75 0.77
N LEU A 105 1.27 -16.73 1.58
CA LEU A 105 -0.07 -16.32 1.99
C LEU A 105 -0.96 -15.84 0.82
N ASN A 106 -0.38 -15.40 -0.29
CA ASN A 106 -1.08 -14.81 -1.43
C ASN A 106 -0.91 -15.61 -2.74
N ASP A 107 -0.41 -16.84 -2.64
CA ASP A 107 -0.13 -17.75 -3.76
C ASP A 107 0.73 -17.07 -4.86
N CYS A 108 1.73 -16.33 -4.42
CA CYS A 108 2.87 -15.91 -5.22
C CYS A 108 4.01 -16.92 -4.96
#